data_AF-A0A661S659-F1
#
_entry.id   AF-A0A661S659-F1
#
_cell.length_a   1.000
_cell.length_b   1.000
_cell.length_c   1.000
_cell.angle_alpha   90.00
_cell.angle_beta   90.00
_cell.angle_gamma   90.00
#
_symmetry.space_group_name_H-M   'P 1'
#
loop_
_entity.id
_entity.type
_entity.pdbx_description
1 polymer ?
#
loop_
_entity_poly.entity_id
_entity_poly.type
_entity_poly.pdbx_seq_one_letter_code
_entity_poly.pdbx_strand_id
1 'polypeptide(L)'
;FTAANSNFDKYQESLSKMAAYPIEVHLAEHYGAMTGEDGRNFLQKAMVAAKESRSILEESILRTKDIKKSVGEITDRLMDEMPEDFLSRDVISIVVGQMLKYLSRQMAQVEVKS
;
A
#
# COMPACT_ATOMS: atom_id res chain seq x y z
N PHE A 1 -2.90 4.08 4.54
CA PHE A 1 -2.88 3.34 3.26
C PHE A 1 -1.56 3.56 2.53
N THR A 2 -1.05 2.59 1.77
CA THR A 2 0.19 2.73 0.97
C THR A 2 -0.06 2.65 -0.54
N ALA A 3 0.73 3.38 -1.33
CA ALA A 3 0.67 3.38 -2.79
C ALA A 3 1.77 2.50 -3.41
N ALA A 4 1.63 1.18 -3.28
CA ALA A 4 2.59 0.19 -3.79
C ALA A 4 2.20 -0.34 -5.20
N ASN A 5 1.79 0.56 -6.09
CA ASN A 5 1.03 0.26 -7.32
C ASN A 5 1.82 -0.42 -8.46
N SER A 6 3.15 -0.27 -8.51
CA SER A 6 3.95 -0.91 -9.56
C SER A 6 4.32 -2.36 -9.23
N ASN A 7 4.75 -2.62 -7.99
CA ASN A 7 5.09 -3.95 -7.50
C ASN A 7 5.06 -3.95 -5.96
N PHE A 8 4.08 -4.66 -5.39
CA PHE A 8 3.87 -4.65 -3.94
C PHE A 8 5.00 -5.36 -3.19
N ASP A 9 5.54 -6.46 -3.73
CA ASP A 9 6.60 -7.24 -3.09
C ASP A 9 7.90 -6.43 -3.00
N LYS A 10 8.31 -5.80 -4.10
CA LYS A 10 9.50 -4.93 -4.15
C LYS A 10 9.35 -3.71 -3.25
N TYR A 11 8.13 -3.19 -3.11
CA TYR A 11 7.87 -2.09 -2.18
C TYR A 11 8.15 -2.51 -0.74
N GLN A 12 7.61 -3.65 -0.29
CA GLN A 12 7.87 -4.18 1.05
C GLN A 12 9.36 -4.55 1.26
N GLU A 13 10.01 -5.12 0.24
CA GLU A 13 11.45 -5.40 0.27
C GLU A 13 12.28 -4.11 0.43
N SER A 14 11.92 -3.06 -0.30
CA SER A 14 12.62 -1.77 -0.24
C SER A 14 12.46 -1.12 1.13
N LEU A 15 11.25 -1.16 1.72
CA LEU A 15 11.04 -0.69 3.08
C LEU A 15 11.92 -1.45 4.08
N SER A 16 11.97 -2.77 3.98
CA SER A 16 12.80 -3.60 4.86
C SER A 16 14.29 -3.27 4.73
N LYS A 17 14.77 -3.03 3.50
CA LYS A 17 16.17 -2.64 3.25
C LYS A 17 16.49 -1.28 3.85
N MET A 18 15.61 -0.29 3.66
CA MET A 18 15.83 1.06 4.19
C MET A 18 15.72 1.10 5.72
N ALA A 19 14.83 0.30 6.32
CA ALA A 19 14.63 0.25 7.77
C ALA A 19 15.83 -0.32 8.54
N ALA A 20 16.78 -0.96 7.84
CA ALA A 20 18.01 -1.48 8.44
C ALA A 20 19.05 -0.39 8.77
N TYR A 21 18.87 0.83 8.27
CA TYR A 21 19.78 1.95 8.52
C TYR A 21 19.35 2.75 9.77
N PRO A 22 20.31 3.34 10.51
CA PRO A 22 20.00 4.24 11.62
C PRO A 22 19.55 5.61 11.10
N ILE A 23 18.26 5.72 10.76
CA ILE A 23 17.67 6.95 10.21
C ILE A 23 17.42 7.97 11.32
N GLU A 24 18.10 9.12 11.30
CA GLU A 24 17.81 10.23 12.23
C GLU A 24 16.85 11.27 11.65
N VAL A 25 16.83 11.38 10.32
CA VAL A 25 15.97 12.31 9.58
C VAL A 25 15.36 11.57 8.39
N HIS A 26 14.03 11.57 8.30
CA HIS A 26 13.30 11.07 7.15
C HIS A 26 12.74 12.24 6.35
N LEU A 27 13.17 12.37 5.09
CA LEU A 27 12.69 13.41 4.17
C LEU A 27 11.71 12.78 3.19
N ALA A 28 10.43 13.03 3.37
CA ALA A 28 9.41 12.59 2.43
C ALA A 28 9.22 13.65 1.33
N GLU A 29 8.88 13.20 0.12
CA GLU A 29 8.54 14.08 -1.01
C GLU A 29 7.36 15.01 -0.65
N HIS A 30 6.45 14.51 0.20
CA HIS A 30 5.30 15.23 0.71
C HIS A 30 5.40 15.40 2.23
N TYR A 31 4.80 16.47 2.77
CA TYR A 31 4.70 16.75 4.21
C TYR A 31 6.03 17.06 4.94
N GLY A 32 7.15 17.11 4.22
CA GLY A 32 8.41 17.64 4.72
C GLY A 32 9.28 16.63 5.47
N ALA A 33 9.97 17.12 6.51
CA ALA A 33 10.98 16.36 7.24
C ALA A 33 10.44 15.86 8.60
N MET A 34 10.69 14.59 8.88
CA MET A 34 10.48 13.99 10.20
C MET A 34 11.84 13.76 10.87
N THR A 35 11.93 14.10 12.15
CA THR A 35 13.15 13.99 12.96
C THR A 35 12.87 13.30 14.28
N GLY A 36 13.90 12.98 15.06
CA GLY A 36 13.72 12.39 16.38
C GLY A 36 13.07 11.02 16.31
N GLU A 37 12.13 10.75 17.21
CA GLU A 37 11.46 9.44 17.28
C GLU A 37 10.60 9.15 16.04
N ASP A 38 9.96 10.17 15.46
CA ASP A 38 9.16 10.00 14.26
C ASP A 38 10.02 9.69 13.04
N GLY A 39 11.18 10.37 12.89
CA GLY A 39 12.15 10.05 11.85
C GLY A 39 12.72 8.63 11.99
N ARG A 40 13.16 8.27 13.21
CA ARG A 40 13.75 6.95 13.51
C ARG A 40 12.81 5.78 13.29
N ASN A 41 11.51 5.98 13.52
CA ASN A 41 10.51 4.91 13.44
C ASN A 41 9.65 4.96 12.18
N PHE A 42 9.83 5.94 11.29
CA PHE A 42 8.97 6.12 10.12
C PHE A 42 8.90 4.87 9.26
N LEU A 43 10.05 4.27 8.94
CA LEU A 43 10.10 3.11 8.03
C LEU A 43 9.49 1.86 8.66
N GLN A 44 9.62 1.68 9.98
CA GLN A 44 8.99 0.59 10.73
C GLN A 44 7.46 0.77 10.71
N LYS A 45 6.96 1.98 10.96
CA LYS A 45 5.53 2.32 10.83
C LYS A 45 5.04 2.07 9.39
N ALA A 46 5.82 2.45 8.39
CA ALA A 46 5.50 2.22 6.97
C ALA A 46 5.46 0.72 6.62
N MET A 47 6.35 -0.10 7.18
CA MET A 47 6.32 -1.57 6.99
C MET A 47 5.05 -2.19 7.56
N VAL A 48 4.63 -1.77 8.75
CA VAL A 48 3.37 -2.22 9.38
C VAL A 48 2.19 -1.83 8.49
N ALA A 49 2.10 -0.55 8.10
CA ALA A 49 1.04 -0.06 7.23
C ALA A 49 1.01 -0.77 5.87
N ALA A 50 2.17 -1.13 5.31
CA ALA A 50 2.26 -1.88 4.05
C ALA A 50 1.72 -3.30 4.20
N LYS A 51 2.03 -3.98 5.31
CA LYS A 51 1.53 -5.32 5.62
C LYS A 51 0.01 -5.32 5.81
N GLU A 52 -0.51 -4.37 6.58
CA GLU A 52 -1.95 -4.21 6.81
C GLU A 52 -2.68 -3.90 5.50
N SER A 53 -2.14 -2.96 4.70
CA SER A 53 -2.72 -2.62 3.39
C SER A 53 -2.76 -3.85 2.48
N ARG A 54 -1.70 -4.66 2.44
CA ARG A 54 -1.69 -5.90 1.65
C ARG A 54 -2.78 -6.87 2.10
N SER A 55 -2.92 -7.11 3.40
CA SER A 55 -3.96 -8.00 3.95
C SER A 55 -5.35 -7.55 3.52
N ILE A 56 -5.65 -6.26 3.66
CA ILE A 56 -6.94 -5.68 3.28
C ILE A 56 -7.23 -5.89 1.78
N LEU A 57 -6.24 -5.68 0.92
CA LEU A 57 -6.38 -5.86 -0.53
C LEU A 57 -6.60 -7.35 -0.89
N GLU A 58 -5.82 -8.26 -0.32
CA GLU A 58 -5.93 -9.70 -0.55
C GLU A 58 -7.27 -10.24 -0.04
N GLU A 59 -7.72 -9.82 1.14
CA GLU A 59 -9.03 -10.14 1.69
C GLU A 59 -10.18 -9.67 0.79
N SER A 60 -10.08 -8.47 0.22
CA SER A 60 -11.07 -7.98 -0.74
C SER A 60 -11.12 -8.87 -1.98
N ILE A 61 -9.96 -9.26 -2.54
CA ILE A 61 -9.89 -10.17 -3.70
C ILE A 61 -10.57 -11.50 -3.38
N LEU A 62 -10.27 -12.10 -2.22
CA LEU A 62 -10.84 -13.39 -1.81
C LEU A 62 -12.34 -13.31 -1.57
N ARG A 63 -12.82 -12.22 -0.96
CA ARG A 63 -14.23 -12.01 -0.64
C ARG A 63 -15.07 -11.74 -1.89
N THR A 64 -14.63 -10.84 -2.76
CA THR A 64 -15.41 -10.42 -3.93
C THR A 64 -15.30 -11.40 -5.10
N LYS A 65 -14.14 -12.07 -5.22
CA LYS A 65 -13.74 -12.86 -6.38
C LYS A 65 -13.86 -12.09 -7.71
N ASP A 66 -13.83 -10.77 -7.65
CA ASP A 66 -14.00 -9.86 -8.79
C ASP A 66 -13.15 -8.61 -8.57
N ILE A 67 -12.10 -8.46 -9.38
CA ILE A 67 -11.16 -7.35 -9.28
C ILE A 67 -11.84 -5.99 -9.44
N LYS A 68 -12.85 -5.85 -10.32
CA LYS A 68 -13.53 -4.56 -10.49
C LYS A 68 -14.34 -4.20 -9.24
N LYS A 69 -14.99 -5.18 -8.60
CA LYS A 69 -15.70 -4.96 -7.34
C LYS A 69 -14.75 -4.60 -6.21
N SER A 70 -13.62 -5.31 -6.08
CA SER A 70 -12.59 -4.97 -5.10
C SER A 70 -12.00 -3.58 -5.32
N VAL A 71 -11.81 -3.15 -6.56
CA VAL A 71 -11.37 -1.77 -6.85
C VAL A 71 -12.37 -0.77 -6.32
N GLY A 72 -13.67 -0.94 -6.61
CA GLY A 72 -14.71 -0.04 -6.10
C GLY A 72 -14.74 0.00 -4.58
N GLU A 73 -14.83 -1.17 -3.94
CA GLU A 73 -14.90 -1.32 -2.49
C GLU A 73 -13.71 -0.66 -1.76
N ILE A 74 -12.48 -0.89 -2.23
CA ILE A 74 -11.28 -0.30 -1.62
C ILE A 74 -11.20 1.19 -1.94
N THR A 75 -11.57 1.62 -3.14
CA THR A 75 -11.57 3.05 -3.51
C THR A 75 -12.54 3.81 -2.62
N ASP A 76 -13.76 3.34 -2.46
CA ASP A 76 -14.79 4.01 -1.67
C ASP A 76 -14.34 4.14 -0.21
N ARG A 77 -13.80 3.06 0.38
CA ARG A 77 -13.22 3.11 1.72
C ARG A 77 -12.12 4.18 1.87
N LEU A 78 -11.23 4.30 0.88
CA LEU A 78 -10.16 5.30 0.95
C LEU A 78 -10.67 6.72 0.80
N MET A 79 -11.68 6.94 -0.05
CA MET A 79 -12.30 8.25 -0.19
C MET A 79 -12.97 8.70 1.11
N ASP A 80 -13.53 7.78 1.89
CA ASP A 80 -14.14 8.08 3.20
C ASP A 80 -13.09 8.44 4.28
N GLU A 81 -11.87 7.90 4.19
CA GLU A 81 -10.78 8.12 5.15
C GLU A 81 -9.87 9.31 4.78
N MET A 82 -9.81 9.71 3.51
CA MET A 82 -8.91 10.74 3.00
C MET A 82 -9.50 12.15 3.09
N PRO A 83 -8.66 13.20 3.24
CA PRO A 83 -9.13 14.59 3.10
C PRO A 83 -9.73 14.84 1.71
N GLU A 84 -10.86 15.56 1.65
CA GLU A 84 -11.65 15.77 0.40
C GLU A 84 -10.82 16.33 -0.77
N ASP A 85 -9.85 17.20 -0.50
CA ASP A 85 -9.02 17.87 -1.52
C ASP A 85 -7.69 17.15 -1.81
N PHE A 86 -7.46 15.94 -1.28
CA PHE A 86 -6.16 15.29 -1.43
C PHE A 86 -5.93 14.74 -2.85
N LEU A 87 -6.81 13.85 -3.31
CA LEU A 87 -6.74 13.23 -4.64
C LEU A 87 -8.14 12.89 -5.14
N SER A 88 -8.34 12.94 -6.45
CA SER A 88 -9.62 12.55 -7.05
C SER A 88 -9.85 11.04 -6.95
N ARG A 89 -11.13 10.66 -6.86
CA ARG A 89 -11.56 9.25 -6.85
C ARG A 89 -11.01 8.45 -8.03
N ASP A 90 -10.93 9.06 -9.21
CA ASP A 90 -10.41 8.40 -10.41
C ASP A 90 -8.93 8.04 -10.28
N VAL A 91 -8.12 8.95 -9.71
CA VAL A 91 -6.69 8.68 -9.46
C VAL A 91 -6.53 7.55 -8.44
N ILE A 92 -7.28 7.60 -7.33
CA ILE A 92 -7.26 6.53 -6.31
C ILE A 92 -7.65 5.18 -6.91
N SER A 93 -8.73 5.14 -7.70
CA SER A 93 -9.20 3.93 -8.38
C SER A 93 -8.16 3.32 -9.31
N ILE A 94 -7.41 4.14 -10.05
CA ILE A 94 -6.30 3.67 -10.90
C ILE A 94 -5.21 3.01 -10.04
N VAL A 95 -4.75 3.68 -8.98
CA VAL A 95 -3.68 3.19 -8.09
C VAL A 95 -4.09 1.89 -7.39
N VAL A 96 -5.31 1.85 -6.83
CA VAL A 96 -5.91 0.66 -6.21
C VAL A 96 -6.01 -0.48 -7.22
N GLY A 97 -6.50 -0.20 -8.44
CA GLY A 97 -6.63 -1.19 -9.50
C GLY A 97 -5.29 -1.77 -9.96
N GLN A 98 -4.22 -0.98 -9.97
CA GLN A 98 -2.89 -1.48 -10.25
C GLN A 98 -2.40 -2.45 -9.16
N MET A 99 -2.57 -2.09 -7.88
CA MET A 99 -2.21 -2.96 -6.75
C MET A 99 -2.99 -4.29 -6.73
N LEU A 100 -4.31 -4.22 -6.88
CA LEU A 100 -5.16 -5.42 -6.88
C LEU A 100 -4.85 -6.35 -8.06
N LYS A 101 -4.60 -5.80 -9.26
CA LYS A 101 -4.16 -6.58 -10.43
C LYS A 101 -2.82 -7.28 -10.17
N TYR A 102 -1.89 -6.59 -9.52
CA TYR A 102 -0.60 -7.20 -9.15
C TYR A 102 -0.80 -8.37 -8.18
N LEU A 103 -1.49 -8.12 -7.07
CA LEU A 103 -1.68 -9.12 -6.00
C LEU A 103 -2.48 -10.34 -6.49
N SER A 104 -3.54 -10.13 -7.27
CA SER A 104 -4.33 -11.22 -7.86
C SER A 104 -3.47 -12.16 -8.72
N ARG A 105 -2.54 -11.62 -9.50
CA ARG A 105 -1.59 -12.43 -10.29
C ARG A 105 -0.61 -13.20 -9.41
N GLN A 106 -0.13 -12.59 -8.31
CA GLN A 106 0.76 -13.28 -7.37
C GLN A 106 0.05 -14.43 -6.67
N MET A 107 -1.17 -14.21 -6.16
CA MET A 107 -1.96 -15.23 -5.48
C MET A 107 -2.22 -16.44 -6.39
N ALA A 108 -2.60 -16.21 -7.65
CA ALA A 108 -2.80 -17.29 -8.62
C ALA A 108 -1.51 -18.08 -8.91
N GLN A 109 -0.33 -17.44 -8.88
CA GLN A 109 0.95 -18.14 -9.08
C GLN A 109 1.35 -19.00 -7.88
N VAL A 110 0.94 -18.64 -6.66
CA VAL A 110 1.18 -19.45 -5.45
C VAL A 110 0.29 -20.70 -5.47
N GLU A 111 -0.98 -20.57 -5.86
CA GLU A 111 -1.91 -21.71 -5.98
C GLU A 111 -1.45 -22.75 -7.01
N VAL A 112 -0.86 -22.33 -8.12
CA VAL A 112 -0.34 -23.26 -9.15
C VAL A 112 0.92 -24.01 -8.71
N LYS A 113 1.65 -23.49 -7.71
CA LYS A 113 2.91 -24.07 -7.20
C LYS A 113 2.74 -24.89 -5.91
N SER A 114 1.54 -24.92 -5.33
CA SER A 114 1.21 -25.62 -4.08
C SER A 114 0.51 -26.95 -4.36
#